data_AF-A0A3C1AET9-F1
#
_entry.id   AF-A0A3C1AET9-F1
#
_cell.length_a   1.000
_cell.length_b   1.000
_cell.length_c   1.000
_cell.angle_alpha   90.00
_cell.angle_beta   90.00
_cell.angle_gamma   90.00
#
_symmetry.space_group_name_H-M   'P 1'
#
loop_
_entity.id
_entity.type
_entity.pdbx_description
1 polymer ?
#
loop_
_entity_poly.entity_id
_entity_poly.type
_entity_poly.pdbx_seq_one_letter_code
_entity_poly.pdbx_strand_id
1 'polypeptide(L)'
;YENPPTFYQFSEGINGQKVIRFNRGISYLLAPGFYAGHVWAKLSGAPQDGFSKPYQQAIWIWGMIFNLLGFYLIKKILLRYFNDLTTAITLAVILLISNLYFFYGYGNDIPHVYLFTLNAALIWFSIRWHHHFKIWDAALIGFTLGIIAITRMSEILIVFVPLLWGVKNKESLHSQLRLFCNKWQHIVFAVIAGIIPILSQIIYWKQASGQFVYHVYTDPGSTLDLMNPRFFYTLLSFRKGWLIYVPVMIFALWGIYKAFRRKEEWAWAVLVYIALNFYVISSFSSLLSYGWRAFLQSYAALVLPMGIFIQWMLSRKPLAIAGWCIILAILGVINIFQAWQINMGIIDGSRMTMKYYVSVFMKKHPPENAKKYLLVQRSVTGREDLEKTDNYFNHVLKFYDFETPNHNLKSHIDSIVSFSGKYCLRLDSTIEYTPGLECSYGDISNGKYAWIRISARVYPTQQLEDPSVSLVTHAIRNNQTYKYSARKITDTIFHVQPNQWNYVWHDYMTPEPISAEDGIKSYIWNRSKYPVFIDDIRIEVFEPIL
;
A
#
# COMPACT_ATOMS: atom_id res chain seq x y z
N TYR A 1 -1.72 24.14 -5.64
CA TYR A 1 -1.11 22.83 -5.34
C TYR A 1 -1.86 21.75 -6.12
N GLU A 2 -1.17 20.75 -6.67
CA GLU A 2 -1.81 19.60 -7.34
C GLU A 2 -2.42 18.68 -6.28
N ASN A 3 -3.61 19.04 -5.82
CA ASN A 3 -4.26 18.33 -4.73
C ASN A 3 -4.77 16.96 -5.20
N PRO A 4 -4.77 15.94 -4.31
CA PRO A 4 -5.38 14.67 -4.63
C PRO A 4 -6.89 14.86 -4.90
N PRO A 5 -7.49 14.04 -5.75
CA PRO A 5 -8.91 14.15 -6.11
C PRO A 5 -9.85 13.81 -4.93
N THR A 6 -9.34 13.23 -3.84
CA THR A 6 -10.11 12.89 -2.64
C THR A 6 -9.35 13.20 -1.35
N PHE A 7 -10.09 13.44 -0.27
CA PHE A 7 -9.56 13.61 1.10
C PHE A 7 -9.29 12.27 1.80
N TYR A 8 -8.83 11.25 1.07
CA TYR A 8 -8.61 9.89 1.61
C TYR A 8 -7.62 9.85 2.77
N GLN A 9 -6.80 10.89 2.94
CA GLN A 9 -5.81 11.03 4.00
C GLN A 9 -6.45 11.25 5.38
N PHE A 10 -7.75 11.57 5.40
CA PHE A 10 -8.55 11.80 6.59
C PHE A 10 -9.64 10.72 6.73
N SER A 11 -10.08 10.53 7.97
CA SER A 11 -11.25 9.75 8.34
C SER A 11 -12.06 10.54 9.36
N GLU A 12 -13.33 10.21 9.53
CA GLU A 12 -14.17 10.89 10.50
C GLU A 12 -13.76 10.49 11.92
N GLY A 13 -13.60 11.49 12.78
CA GLY A 13 -13.34 11.35 14.21
C GLY A 13 -14.56 11.69 15.05
N ILE A 14 -14.33 11.91 16.34
CA ILE A 14 -15.39 12.33 17.26
C ILE A 14 -15.67 13.84 17.12
N ASN A 15 -16.91 14.27 17.38
CA ASN A 15 -17.30 15.67 17.42
C ASN A 15 -16.94 16.47 16.15
N GLY A 16 -17.04 15.85 14.97
CA GLY A 16 -16.72 16.48 13.69
C GLY A 16 -15.22 16.68 13.43
N GLN A 17 -14.34 16.18 14.30
CA GLN A 17 -12.90 16.17 14.04
C GLN A 17 -12.56 15.21 12.90
N LYS A 18 -11.43 15.46 12.23
CA LYS A 18 -10.87 14.55 11.24
C LYS A 18 -9.64 13.87 11.82
N VAL A 19 -9.59 12.55 11.69
CA VAL A 19 -8.42 11.74 12.05
C VAL A 19 -7.56 11.56 10.81
N ILE A 20 -6.30 12.00 10.88
CA ILE A 20 -5.28 11.75 9.87
C ILE A 20 -4.95 10.27 9.89
N ARG A 21 -5.02 9.63 8.73
CA ARG A 21 -4.75 8.20 8.58
C ARG A 21 -3.28 7.84 8.82
N PHE A 22 -2.35 8.77 8.57
CA PHE A 22 -0.92 8.51 8.74
C PHE A 22 -0.47 8.72 10.19
N ASN A 23 0.43 7.85 10.65
CA ASN A 23 1.01 7.96 11.99
C ASN A 23 2.02 9.11 12.09
N ARG A 24 2.20 9.66 13.29
CA ARG A 24 3.02 10.83 13.61
C ARG A 24 4.52 10.61 13.44
N GLY A 25 5.00 9.37 13.35
CA GLY A 25 6.43 9.08 13.24
C GLY A 25 7.09 9.80 12.07
N ILE A 26 6.42 9.83 10.91
CA ILE A 26 6.95 10.57 9.76
C ILE A 26 6.98 12.08 9.99
N SER A 27 6.01 12.65 10.72
CA SER A 27 6.00 14.06 11.07
C SER A 27 7.20 14.45 11.93
N TYR A 28 7.59 13.60 12.88
CA TYR A 28 8.80 13.84 13.68
C TYR A 28 10.08 13.79 12.85
N LEU A 29 10.15 12.84 11.92
CA LEU A 29 11.31 12.69 11.04
C LEU A 29 11.43 13.85 10.05
N LEU A 30 10.31 14.42 9.61
CA LEU A 30 10.27 15.57 8.70
C LEU A 30 10.41 16.92 9.41
N ALA A 31 10.17 16.99 10.73
CA ALA A 31 10.09 18.23 11.48
C ALA A 31 11.30 19.18 11.29
N PRO A 32 12.57 18.71 11.28
CA PRO A 32 13.71 19.60 11.07
C PRO A 32 13.68 20.30 9.70
N GLY A 33 13.38 19.54 8.63
CA GLY A 33 13.22 20.08 7.28
C GLY A 33 12.02 21.01 7.17
N PHE A 34 10.90 20.65 7.81
CA PHE A 34 9.69 21.48 7.84
C PHE A 34 9.93 22.83 8.51
N TYR A 35 10.55 22.86 9.70
CA TYR A 35 10.82 24.12 10.41
C TYR A 35 11.86 24.99 9.68
N ALA A 36 12.88 24.38 9.08
CA ALA A 36 13.80 25.10 8.20
C ALA A 36 13.06 25.73 7.01
N GLY A 37 12.15 24.99 6.38
CA GLY A 37 11.28 25.48 5.32
C GLY A 37 10.34 26.60 5.79
N HIS A 38 9.83 26.52 7.01
CA HIS A 38 8.97 27.55 7.60
C HIS A 38 9.70 28.88 7.80
N VAL A 39 10.94 28.82 8.30
CA VAL A 39 11.81 29.98 8.44
C VAL A 39 12.19 30.54 7.06
N TRP A 40 12.53 29.67 6.11
CA TRP A 40 12.85 30.10 4.74
C TRP A 40 11.65 30.79 4.07
N ALA A 41 10.44 30.24 4.17
CA ALA A 41 9.23 30.85 3.62
C ALA A 41 8.99 32.26 4.20
N LYS A 42 9.19 32.44 5.51
CA LYS A 42 9.12 33.75 6.16
C LYS A 42 10.12 34.74 5.57
N LEU A 43 11.39 34.32 5.43
CA LEU A 43 12.47 35.17 4.94
C LEU A 43 12.31 35.52 3.44
N SER A 44 11.74 34.62 2.65
CA SER A 44 11.55 34.82 1.21
C SER A 44 10.24 35.50 0.84
N GLY A 45 9.36 35.80 1.81
CA GLY A 45 8.00 36.29 1.56
C GLY A 45 7.07 35.26 0.90
N ALA A 46 7.43 33.98 0.92
CA ALA A 46 6.58 32.93 0.39
C ALA A 46 5.46 32.57 1.38
N PRO A 47 4.32 32.01 0.92
CA PRO A 47 3.25 31.58 1.81
C PRO A 47 3.75 30.61 2.90
N GLN A 48 3.45 30.90 4.16
CA GLN A 48 3.78 30.05 5.30
C GLN A 48 2.70 28.99 5.56
N ASP A 49 2.34 28.23 4.52
CA ASP A 49 1.21 27.29 4.53
C ASP A 49 1.61 25.81 4.72
N GLY A 50 2.91 25.52 4.79
CA GLY A 50 3.44 24.15 4.88
C GLY A 50 3.64 23.44 3.54
N PHE A 51 3.24 24.06 2.42
CA PHE A 51 3.23 23.45 1.09
C PHE A 51 4.03 24.25 0.05
N SER A 52 4.30 25.53 0.31
CA SER A 52 5.05 26.38 -0.61
C SER A 52 6.45 25.83 -0.91
N LYS A 53 7.06 26.30 -2.01
CA LYS A 53 8.35 25.80 -2.52
C LYS A 53 9.47 25.71 -1.46
N PRO A 54 9.63 26.66 -0.53
CA PRO A 54 10.60 26.55 0.55
C PRO A 54 10.44 25.29 1.42
N TYR A 55 9.21 24.86 1.73
CA TYR A 55 8.96 23.62 2.48
C TYR A 55 9.38 22.39 1.70
N GLN A 56 8.97 22.31 0.42
CA GLN A 56 9.29 21.19 -0.45
C GLN A 56 10.81 21.00 -0.58
N GLN A 57 11.53 22.10 -0.83
CA GLN A 57 12.99 22.09 -0.97
C GLN A 57 13.70 21.75 0.35
N ALA A 58 13.27 22.35 1.47
CA ALA A 58 13.89 22.09 2.77
C ALA A 58 13.67 20.64 3.23
N ILE A 59 12.48 20.08 3.03
CA ILE A 59 12.18 18.66 3.31
C ILE A 59 13.03 17.75 2.43
N TRP A 60 13.15 18.05 1.13
CA TRP A 60 13.95 17.24 0.21
C TRP A 60 15.44 17.26 0.59
N ILE A 61 16.01 18.44 0.90
CA ILE A 61 17.41 18.56 1.36
C ILE A 61 17.61 17.81 2.68
N TRP A 62 16.68 17.96 3.62
CA TRP A 62 16.72 17.25 4.90
C TRP A 62 16.70 15.73 4.70
N GLY A 63 15.83 15.23 3.83
CA GLY A 63 15.78 13.82 3.46
C GLY A 63 17.12 13.31 2.95
N MET A 64 17.83 14.08 2.11
CA MET A 64 19.18 13.72 1.64
C MET A 64 20.19 13.63 2.79
N ILE A 65 20.20 14.61 3.69
CA ILE A 65 21.10 14.63 4.86
C ILE A 65 20.82 13.41 5.76
N PHE A 66 19.55 13.12 6.03
CA PHE A 66 19.13 12.00 6.86
C PHE A 66 19.47 10.65 6.23
N ASN A 67 19.39 10.55 4.91
CA ASN A 67 19.77 9.37 4.14
C ASN A 67 21.30 9.14 4.14
N LEU A 68 22.10 10.20 4.05
CA LEU A 68 23.56 10.13 4.18
C LEU A 68 23.98 9.64 5.57
N LEU A 69 23.27 10.03 6.62
CA LEU A 69 23.47 9.48 7.98
C LEU A 69 23.25 7.96 8.00
N GLY A 70 22.21 7.46 7.33
CA GLY A 70 21.97 6.03 7.17
C GLY A 70 23.16 5.31 6.54
N PHE A 71 23.66 5.82 5.42
CA PHE A 71 24.85 5.27 4.74
C PHE A 71 26.12 5.31 5.60
N TYR A 72 26.32 6.39 6.35
CA TYR A 72 27.44 6.50 7.28
C TYR A 72 27.38 5.42 8.37
N LEU A 73 26.18 5.15 8.92
CA LEU A 73 25.97 4.09 9.90
C LEU A 73 26.20 2.71 9.27
N ILE A 74 25.70 2.46 8.06
CA ILE A 74 25.96 1.19 7.34
C ILE A 74 27.45 1.00 7.07
N LYS A 75 28.19 2.05 6.67
CA LYS A 75 29.65 1.98 6.51
C LYS A 75 30.30 1.51 7.80
N LYS A 76 29.94 2.09 8.95
CA LYS A 76 30.47 1.67 10.26
C LYS A 76 30.14 0.22 10.60
N ILE A 77 28.93 -0.23 10.28
CA ILE A 77 28.51 -1.63 10.47
C ILE A 77 29.38 -2.56 9.61
N LEU A 78 29.51 -2.28 8.32
CA LEU A 78 30.25 -3.13 7.37
C LEU A 78 31.74 -3.21 7.73
N LEU A 79 32.38 -2.09 8.11
CA LEU A 79 33.81 -2.07 8.49
C LEU A 79 34.14 -2.90 9.73
N ARG A 80 33.13 -3.30 10.51
CA ARG A 80 33.33 -4.23 11.63
C ARG A 80 33.52 -5.69 11.18
N TYR A 81 33.03 -6.03 9.98
CA TYR A 81 33.04 -7.40 9.45
C TYR A 81 33.85 -7.55 8.16
N PHE A 82 34.13 -6.46 7.46
CA PHE A 82 34.75 -6.46 6.14
C PHE A 82 35.82 -5.38 6.00
N ASN A 83 36.74 -5.57 5.05
CA ASN A 83 37.75 -4.55 4.72
C ASN A 83 37.14 -3.37 3.93
N ASP A 84 37.93 -2.31 3.75
CA ASP A 84 37.50 -1.08 3.07
C ASP A 84 36.98 -1.33 1.66
N LEU A 85 37.66 -2.16 0.86
CA LEU A 85 37.27 -2.46 -0.51
C LEU A 85 35.92 -3.16 -0.58
N THR A 86 35.73 -4.21 0.23
CA THR A 86 34.45 -4.95 0.30
C THR A 86 33.33 -4.04 0.74
N THR A 87 33.59 -3.18 1.74
CA THR A 87 32.62 -2.22 2.24
C THR A 87 32.22 -1.21 1.16
N ALA A 88 33.19 -0.62 0.47
CA ALA A 88 32.95 0.37 -0.58
C ALA A 88 32.13 -0.23 -1.73
N ILE A 89 32.49 -1.42 -2.21
CA ILE A 89 31.76 -2.11 -3.28
C ILE A 89 30.34 -2.49 -2.81
N THR A 90 30.18 -2.98 -1.58
CA THR A 90 28.85 -3.32 -1.03
C THR A 90 27.93 -2.09 -0.98
N LEU A 91 28.44 -0.95 -0.51
CA LEU A 91 27.69 0.31 -0.48
C LEU A 91 27.32 0.76 -1.90
N ALA A 92 28.26 0.69 -2.86
CA ALA A 92 28.01 1.05 -4.25
C ALA A 92 26.94 0.14 -4.89
N VAL A 93 27.01 -1.17 -4.66
CA VAL A 93 26.02 -2.15 -5.16
C VAL A 93 24.64 -1.86 -4.57
N ILE A 94 24.53 -1.66 -3.26
CA ILE A 94 23.24 -1.38 -2.61
C ILE A 94 22.68 -0.03 -3.07
N LEU A 95 23.51 1.00 -3.27
CA LEU A 95 23.03 2.31 -3.72
C LEU A 95 22.61 2.30 -5.19
N LEU A 96 23.49 1.86 -6.09
CA LEU A 96 23.38 2.09 -7.53
C LEU A 96 22.72 0.94 -8.31
N ILE A 97 22.84 -0.29 -7.80
CA ILE A 97 22.35 -1.48 -8.52
C ILE A 97 21.00 -1.93 -7.96
N SER A 98 20.66 -1.54 -6.73
CA SER A 98 19.30 -1.66 -6.22
C SER A 98 18.43 -0.45 -6.59
N ASN A 99 17.16 -0.48 -6.19
CA ASN A 99 16.24 0.65 -6.34
C ASN A 99 16.46 1.80 -5.34
N LEU A 100 17.49 1.75 -4.49
CA LEU A 100 17.76 2.76 -3.47
C LEU A 100 18.11 4.12 -4.08
N TYR A 101 18.88 4.15 -5.17
CA TYR A 101 19.17 5.36 -5.94
C TYR A 101 17.89 6.10 -6.36
N PHE A 102 16.88 5.38 -6.86
CA PHE A 102 15.61 5.99 -7.27
C PHE A 102 14.93 6.69 -6.10
N PHE A 103 14.82 6.03 -4.94
CA PHE A 103 14.15 6.59 -3.77
C PHE A 103 14.96 7.68 -3.07
N TYR A 104 16.28 7.65 -3.16
CA TYR A 104 17.13 8.69 -2.58
C TYR A 104 17.14 9.95 -3.44
N GLY A 105 17.10 9.80 -4.78
CA GLY A 105 17.14 10.91 -5.72
C GLY A 105 15.77 11.51 -6.02
N TYR A 106 14.82 10.70 -6.48
CA TYR A 106 13.55 11.17 -7.03
C TYR A 106 12.37 11.15 -6.04
N GLY A 107 12.37 10.25 -5.05
CA GLY A 107 11.21 10.02 -4.18
C GLY A 107 11.57 9.94 -2.70
N ASN A 108 12.34 10.90 -2.20
CA ASN A 108 12.88 10.87 -0.83
C ASN A 108 11.88 11.29 0.26
N ASP A 109 10.65 11.62 -0.12
CA ASP A 109 9.54 12.06 0.72
C ASP A 109 8.68 10.90 1.24
N ILE A 110 9.04 9.65 0.95
CA ILE A 110 8.33 8.46 1.44
C ILE A 110 8.90 7.94 2.77
N PRO A 111 8.09 7.31 3.64
CA PRO A 111 8.57 6.82 4.95
C PRO A 111 9.71 5.79 4.88
N HIS A 112 9.76 4.99 3.80
CA HIS A 112 10.69 3.87 3.65
C HIS A 112 12.17 4.30 3.66
N VAL A 113 12.47 5.51 3.17
CA VAL A 113 13.84 6.02 3.07
C VAL A 113 14.35 6.41 4.45
N TYR A 114 13.52 7.07 5.25
CA TYR A 114 13.82 7.37 6.65
C TYR A 114 13.91 6.10 7.51
N LEU A 115 13.05 5.13 7.27
CA LEU A 115 13.09 3.83 7.96
C LEU A 115 14.35 3.04 7.65
N PHE A 116 14.93 3.16 6.46
CA PHE A 116 16.25 2.59 6.19
C PHE A 116 17.31 3.16 7.15
N THR A 117 17.35 4.49 7.35
CA THR A 117 18.29 5.13 8.29
C THR A 117 18.01 4.71 9.73
N LEU A 118 16.74 4.65 10.15
CA LEU A 118 16.38 4.18 11.51
C LEU A 118 16.76 2.72 11.73
N ASN A 119 16.57 1.86 10.73
CA ASN A 119 16.98 0.46 10.79
C ASN A 119 18.51 0.33 10.88
N ALA A 120 19.25 1.14 10.12
CA ALA A 120 20.71 1.20 10.22
C ALA A 120 21.17 1.66 11.63
N ALA A 121 20.50 2.67 12.21
CA ALA A 121 20.77 3.14 13.56
C ALA A 121 20.47 2.06 14.60
N LEU A 122 19.34 1.36 14.48
CA LEU A 122 18.98 0.26 15.37
C LEU A 122 20.01 -0.87 15.32
N ILE A 123 20.43 -1.30 14.13
CA ILE A 123 21.49 -2.32 13.96
C ILE A 123 22.79 -1.85 14.62
N TRP A 124 23.18 -0.59 14.39
CA TRP A 124 24.39 -0.02 14.98
C TRP A 124 24.35 0.02 16.51
N PHE A 125 23.24 0.47 17.10
CA PHE A 125 23.06 0.46 18.55
C PHE A 125 22.98 -0.96 19.12
N SER A 126 22.39 -1.90 18.37
CA SER A 126 22.36 -3.33 18.74
C SER A 126 23.78 -3.89 18.84
N ILE A 127 24.64 -3.63 17.84
CA ILE A 127 26.06 -4.02 17.86
C ILE A 127 26.78 -3.42 19.07
N ARG A 128 26.60 -2.12 19.31
CA ARG A 128 27.24 -1.43 20.43
C ARG A 128 26.80 -1.98 21.78
N TRP A 129 25.51 -2.22 21.97
CA TRP A 129 24.96 -2.75 23.21
C TRP A 129 25.48 -4.16 23.50
N HIS A 130 25.51 -5.06 22.51
CA HIS A 130 26.03 -6.43 22.69
C HIS A 130 27.55 -6.47 22.97
N HIS A 131 28.28 -5.42 22.59
CA HIS A 131 29.73 -5.35 22.83
C HIS A 131 30.10 -4.66 24.14
N HIS A 132 29.39 -3.59 24.52
CA HIS A 132 29.76 -2.75 25.66
C HIS A 132 28.77 -2.80 26.83
N PHE A 133 27.57 -3.35 26.62
CA PHE A 133 26.49 -3.43 27.61
C PHE A 133 26.22 -2.08 28.31
N LYS A 134 26.19 -0.97 27.55
CA LYS A 134 25.87 0.36 28.10
C LYS A 134 24.36 0.57 28.13
N ILE A 135 23.83 1.10 29.23
CA ILE A 135 22.39 1.34 29.39
C ILE A 135 21.84 2.36 28.38
N TRP A 136 22.67 3.34 28.01
CA TRP A 136 22.34 4.31 26.97
C TRP A 136 22.15 3.68 25.60
N ASP A 137 22.91 2.65 25.24
CA ASP A 137 22.70 1.94 23.96
C ASP A 137 21.36 1.19 23.98
N ALA A 138 20.93 0.65 25.14
CA ALA A 138 19.62 0.04 25.29
C ALA A 138 18.47 1.07 25.19
N ALA A 139 18.63 2.24 25.82
CA ALA A 139 17.68 3.35 25.67
C ALA A 139 17.58 3.82 24.21
N LEU A 140 18.71 3.92 23.49
CA LEU A 140 18.72 4.28 22.06
C LEU A 140 18.05 3.22 21.18
N ILE A 141 18.25 1.93 21.46
CA ILE A 141 17.52 0.82 20.81
C ILE A 141 16.02 0.99 21.02
N GLY A 142 15.59 1.17 22.27
CA GLY A 142 14.20 1.37 22.66
C GLY A 142 13.54 2.56 21.98
N PHE A 143 14.16 3.74 22.08
CA PHE A 143 13.67 4.97 21.44
C PHE A 143 13.57 4.82 19.92
N THR A 144 14.59 4.24 19.27
CA THR A 144 14.59 4.01 17.83
C THR A 144 13.46 3.06 17.41
N LEU A 145 13.25 1.97 18.16
CA LEU A 145 12.12 1.05 17.94
C LEU A 145 10.76 1.73 18.10
N GLY A 146 10.62 2.60 19.11
CA GLY A 146 9.42 3.41 19.32
C GLY A 146 9.12 4.29 18.10
N ILE A 147 10.14 5.01 17.59
CA ILE A 147 10.01 5.85 16.37
C ILE A 147 9.67 5.00 15.14
N ILE A 148 10.32 3.84 14.95
CA ILE A 148 10.01 2.91 13.86
C ILE A 148 8.54 2.48 13.92
N ALA A 149 8.06 2.06 15.10
CA ALA A 149 6.69 1.60 15.31
C ALA A 149 5.64 2.67 14.97
N ILE A 150 5.84 3.92 15.42
CA ILE A 150 4.93 5.02 15.11
C ILE A 150 5.16 5.62 13.71
N THR A 151 6.19 5.20 12.98
CA THR A 151 6.35 5.58 11.57
C THR A 151 5.62 4.58 10.68
N ARG A 152 5.87 3.28 10.90
CA ARG A 152 5.17 2.17 10.26
C ARG A 152 5.16 0.98 11.21
N MET A 153 3.97 0.62 11.70
CA MET A 153 3.79 -0.45 12.68
C MET A 153 4.30 -1.81 12.17
N SER A 154 4.19 -2.10 10.86
CA SER A 154 4.72 -3.33 10.25
C SER A 154 6.23 -3.50 10.42
N GLU A 155 6.98 -2.40 10.58
CA GLU A 155 8.44 -2.43 10.67
C GLU A 155 8.97 -2.74 12.05
N ILE A 156 8.09 -2.84 13.06
CA ILE A 156 8.52 -3.18 14.43
C ILE A 156 9.20 -4.57 14.49
N LEU A 157 8.99 -5.42 13.48
CA LEU A 157 9.65 -6.72 13.32
C LEU A 157 11.17 -6.65 13.35
N ILE A 158 11.78 -5.49 13.07
CA ILE A 158 13.23 -5.35 13.23
C ILE A 158 13.70 -5.50 14.69
N VAL A 159 12.79 -5.50 15.67
CA VAL A 159 13.08 -5.84 17.07
C VAL A 159 13.78 -7.19 17.23
N PHE A 160 13.56 -8.14 16.30
CA PHE A 160 14.25 -9.42 16.32
C PHE A 160 15.76 -9.29 16.10
N VAL A 161 16.25 -8.18 15.53
CA VAL A 161 17.67 -7.93 15.34
C VAL A 161 18.41 -7.81 16.68
N PRO A 162 18.08 -6.86 17.58
CA PRO A 162 18.71 -6.83 18.90
C PRO A 162 18.39 -8.06 19.75
N LEU A 163 17.20 -8.68 19.59
CA LEU A 163 16.84 -9.84 20.41
C LEU A 163 17.65 -11.10 20.09
N LEU A 164 17.94 -11.32 18.80
CA LEU A 164 18.62 -12.53 18.32
C LEU A 164 20.08 -12.30 17.92
N TRP A 165 20.63 -11.12 18.20
CA TRP A 165 22.05 -10.84 17.93
C TRP A 165 22.93 -11.76 18.78
N GLY A 166 23.92 -12.42 18.15
CA GLY A 166 24.79 -13.39 18.81
C GLY A 166 24.26 -14.82 18.84
N VAL A 167 23.00 -15.06 18.47
CA VAL A 167 22.40 -16.39 18.43
C VAL A 167 22.94 -17.16 17.21
N LYS A 168 23.44 -18.37 17.43
CA LYS A 168 24.01 -19.30 16.43
C LYS A 168 23.37 -20.69 16.47
N ASN A 169 22.94 -21.12 17.65
CA ASN A 169 22.33 -22.42 17.95
C ASN A 169 21.46 -22.35 19.22
N LYS A 170 20.84 -23.47 19.62
CA LYS A 170 19.98 -23.56 20.82
C LYS A 170 20.70 -23.11 22.11
N GLU A 171 21.95 -23.48 22.29
CA GLU A 171 22.74 -23.11 23.47
C GLU A 171 22.95 -21.60 23.56
N SER A 172 23.34 -20.97 22.46
CA SER A 172 23.51 -19.50 22.39
C SER A 172 22.19 -18.76 22.60
N LEU A 173 21.04 -19.34 22.19
CA LEU A 173 19.74 -18.77 22.48
C LEU A 173 19.44 -18.78 23.99
N HIS A 174 19.73 -19.88 24.68
CA HIS A 174 19.61 -19.93 26.14
C HIS A 174 20.55 -18.94 26.84
N SER A 175 21.78 -18.77 26.33
CA SER A 175 22.72 -17.77 26.85
C SER A 175 22.23 -16.34 26.61
N GLN A 176 21.61 -16.07 25.45
CA GLN A 176 21.01 -14.77 25.13
C GLN A 176 19.83 -14.45 26.06
N LEU A 177 18.96 -15.43 26.34
CA LEU A 177 17.87 -15.26 27.32
C LEU A 177 18.42 -14.98 28.72
N ARG A 178 19.45 -15.71 29.16
CA ARG A 178 20.11 -15.43 30.45
C ARG A 178 20.73 -14.03 30.51
N LEU A 179 21.34 -13.57 29.41
CA LEU A 179 21.88 -12.21 29.31
C LEU A 179 20.77 -11.17 29.55
N PHE A 180 19.60 -11.36 28.94
CA PHE A 180 18.46 -10.48 29.14
C PHE A 180 17.94 -10.49 30.58
N CYS A 181 17.86 -11.65 31.23
CA CYS A 181 17.52 -11.74 32.64
C CYS A 181 18.54 -11.00 33.53
N ASN A 182 19.83 -11.19 33.26
CA ASN A 182 20.91 -10.54 34.00
C ASN A 182 20.97 -9.02 33.77
N LYS A 183 20.50 -8.55 32.61
CA LYS A 183 20.49 -7.14 32.20
C LYS A 183 19.06 -6.57 32.14
N TRP A 184 18.15 -7.06 32.99
CA TRP A 184 16.74 -6.63 32.99
C TRP A 184 16.56 -5.11 33.08
N GLN A 185 17.43 -4.41 33.80
CA GLN A 185 17.43 -2.94 33.90
C GLN A 185 17.61 -2.26 32.53
N HIS A 186 18.43 -2.83 31.65
CA HIS A 186 18.62 -2.32 30.29
C HIS A 186 17.34 -2.49 29.46
N ILE A 187 16.63 -3.60 29.63
CA ILE A 187 15.36 -3.88 28.97
C ILE A 187 14.31 -2.88 29.44
N VAL A 188 14.22 -2.63 30.75
CA VAL A 188 13.30 -1.63 31.30
C VAL A 188 13.59 -0.24 30.74
N PHE A 189 14.86 0.17 30.69
CA PHE A 189 15.24 1.45 30.07
C PHE A 189 14.91 1.51 28.58
N ALA A 190 15.12 0.43 27.83
CA ALA A 190 14.72 0.35 26.43
C ALA A 190 13.19 0.48 26.27
N VAL A 191 12.41 -0.22 27.10
CA VAL A 191 10.95 -0.15 27.08
C VAL A 191 10.46 1.26 27.40
N ILE A 192 10.96 1.88 28.47
CA ILE A 192 10.61 3.26 28.85
C ILE A 192 10.93 4.23 27.70
N ALA A 193 12.13 4.12 27.12
CA ALA A 193 12.55 4.98 26.03
C ALA A 193 11.70 4.79 24.76
N GLY A 194 11.27 3.56 24.45
CA GLY A 194 10.40 3.26 23.31
C GLY A 194 8.94 3.67 23.51
N ILE A 195 8.46 3.66 24.75
CA ILE A 195 7.11 4.12 25.10
C ILE A 195 6.94 5.62 24.81
N ILE A 196 8.00 6.44 24.93
CA ILE A 196 7.92 7.90 24.71
C ILE A 196 7.34 8.24 23.32
N PRO A 197 7.93 7.77 22.19
CA PRO A 197 7.30 7.92 20.87
C PRO A 197 5.90 7.32 20.78
N ILE A 198 5.68 6.12 21.32
CA ILE A 198 4.40 5.41 21.20
C ILE A 198 3.26 6.18 21.88
N LEU A 199 3.51 6.73 23.08
CA LEU A 199 2.55 7.56 23.80
C LEU A 199 2.12 8.78 22.97
N SER A 200 3.04 9.39 22.22
CA SER A 200 2.69 10.53 21.37
C SER A 200 1.67 10.18 20.29
N GLN A 201 1.68 8.94 19.78
CA GLN A 201 0.70 8.43 18.82
C GLN A 201 -0.63 8.11 19.51
N ILE A 202 -0.59 7.46 20.68
CA ILE A 202 -1.78 7.09 21.46
C ILE A 202 -2.55 8.35 21.91
N ILE A 203 -1.84 9.38 22.40
CA ILE A 203 -2.44 10.66 22.80
C ILE A 203 -3.18 11.28 21.61
N TYR A 204 -2.57 11.26 20.41
CA TYR A 204 -3.19 11.78 19.21
C TYR A 204 -4.47 11.02 18.83
N TRP A 205 -4.43 9.69 18.83
CA TRP A 205 -5.64 8.90 18.58
C TRP A 205 -6.73 9.19 19.61
N LYS A 206 -6.36 9.27 20.90
CA LYS A 206 -7.34 9.57 21.96
C LYS A 206 -8.01 10.93 21.77
N GLN A 207 -7.25 11.94 21.34
CA GLN A 207 -7.77 13.28 21.08
C GLN A 207 -8.64 13.33 19.83
N ALA A 208 -8.22 12.70 18.74
CA ALA A 208 -8.89 12.83 17.44
C ALA A 208 -10.08 11.87 17.26
N SER A 209 -9.98 10.64 17.77
CA SER A 209 -10.98 9.58 17.59
C SER A 209 -11.67 9.13 18.88
N GLY A 210 -11.23 9.61 20.04
CA GLY A 210 -11.71 9.14 21.34
C GLY A 210 -11.20 7.75 21.75
N GLN A 211 -10.49 7.05 20.87
CA GLN A 211 -9.97 5.69 21.07
C GLN A 211 -8.46 5.70 21.34
N PHE A 212 -7.97 4.79 22.19
CA PHE A 212 -6.53 4.64 22.45
C PHE A 212 -5.77 3.95 21.31
N VAL A 213 -6.48 3.15 20.49
CA VAL A 213 -5.99 2.52 19.28
C VAL A 213 -7.05 2.75 18.21
N TYR A 214 -6.66 3.38 17.11
CA TYR A 214 -7.59 3.73 16.04
C TYR A 214 -7.27 2.92 14.77
N HIS A 215 -8.27 2.20 14.26
CA HIS A 215 -8.15 1.42 13.04
C HIS A 215 -8.28 2.33 11.81
N VAL A 216 -7.12 2.64 11.22
CA VAL A 216 -7.01 3.54 10.07
C VAL A 216 -7.51 2.92 8.76
N TYR A 217 -7.30 1.62 8.58
CA TYR A 217 -7.60 0.92 7.34
C TYR A 217 -9.04 0.41 7.36
N THR A 218 -9.96 1.24 6.90
CA THR A 218 -11.35 0.86 6.63
C THR A 218 -11.66 0.76 5.14
N ASP A 219 -10.70 1.13 4.28
CA ASP A 219 -10.87 1.08 2.83
C ASP A 219 -10.79 -0.36 2.28
N PRO A 220 -11.77 -0.77 1.47
CA PRO A 220 -11.72 -2.05 0.79
C PRO A 220 -10.52 -2.11 -0.16
N GLY A 221 -9.62 -3.08 0.06
CA GLY A 221 -8.44 -3.28 -0.77
C GLY A 221 -7.11 -3.09 -0.04
N SER A 222 -7.04 -2.39 1.09
CA SER A 222 -5.81 -2.22 1.91
C SER A 222 -5.81 -3.09 3.17
N THR A 223 -6.30 -4.32 3.05
CA THR A 223 -6.40 -5.25 4.16
C THR A 223 -5.13 -6.11 4.30
N LEU A 224 -4.87 -6.53 5.53
CA LEU A 224 -3.82 -7.47 5.88
C LEU A 224 -4.46 -8.85 6.04
N ASP A 225 -4.16 -9.78 5.13
CA ASP A 225 -4.58 -11.17 5.17
C ASP A 225 -3.36 -12.07 5.47
N LEU A 226 -3.18 -12.37 6.76
CA LEU A 226 -2.09 -13.23 7.22
C LEU A 226 -2.27 -14.70 6.79
N MET A 227 -3.49 -15.12 6.44
CA MET A 227 -3.78 -16.51 6.09
C MET A 227 -3.49 -16.82 4.61
N ASN A 228 -3.51 -15.81 3.75
CA ASN A 228 -3.26 -15.97 2.31
C ASN A 228 -2.08 -15.12 1.79
N PRO A 229 -0.84 -15.33 2.29
CA PRO A 229 0.34 -14.61 1.81
C PRO A 229 0.68 -14.96 0.35
N ARG A 230 0.88 -13.94 -0.49
CA ARG A 230 1.18 -14.09 -1.93
C ARG A 230 2.68 -14.01 -2.20
N PHE A 231 3.44 -14.99 -1.69
CA PHE A 231 4.92 -14.99 -1.76
C PHE A 231 5.48 -14.87 -3.18
N PHE A 232 5.05 -15.75 -4.09
CA PHE A 232 5.54 -15.76 -5.48
C PHE A 232 5.19 -14.47 -6.22
N TYR A 233 3.98 -13.96 -6.00
CA TYR A 233 3.57 -12.68 -6.57
C TYR A 233 4.47 -11.54 -6.06
N THR A 234 4.80 -11.55 -4.76
CA THR A 234 5.64 -10.52 -4.13
C THR A 234 7.09 -10.57 -4.61
N LEU A 235 7.64 -11.75 -4.93
CA LEU A 235 9.01 -11.88 -5.41
C LEU A 235 9.16 -11.74 -6.93
N LEU A 236 8.27 -12.38 -7.70
CA LEU A 236 8.50 -12.67 -9.12
C LEU A 236 7.42 -12.11 -10.07
N SER A 237 6.40 -11.41 -9.56
CA SER A 237 5.40 -10.81 -10.44
C SER A 237 5.99 -9.69 -11.30
N PHE A 238 5.69 -9.67 -12.60
CA PHE A 238 6.00 -8.53 -13.47
C PHE A 238 5.20 -7.27 -13.13
N ARG A 239 4.22 -7.36 -12.21
CA ARG A 239 3.53 -6.18 -11.71
C ARG A 239 4.45 -5.35 -10.81
N LYS A 240 4.96 -5.95 -9.73
CA LYS A 240 5.82 -5.29 -8.71
C LYS A 240 6.71 -6.28 -7.92
N GLY A 241 7.14 -7.37 -8.54
CA GLY A 241 7.95 -8.41 -7.90
C GLY A 241 9.33 -7.89 -7.49
N TRP A 242 9.71 -8.06 -6.23
CA TRP A 242 10.95 -7.51 -5.69
C TRP A 242 12.19 -7.93 -6.49
N LEU A 243 12.31 -9.21 -6.86
CA LEU A 243 13.48 -9.74 -7.56
C LEU A 243 13.43 -9.51 -9.08
N ILE A 244 12.28 -9.13 -9.63
CA ILE A 244 12.17 -8.70 -11.05
C ILE A 244 12.79 -7.31 -11.21
N TYR A 245 12.47 -6.39 -10.29
CA TYR A 245 12.91 -5.00 -10.35
C TYR A 245 14.24 -4.78 -9.62
N VAL A 246 14.63 -5.66 -8.69
CA VAL A 246 15.86 -5.57 -7.90
C VAL A 246 16.61 -6.92 -7.88
N PRO A 247 16.98 -7.48 -9.05
CA PRO A 247 17.55 -8.83 -9.15
C PRO A 247 18.88 -9.01 -8.38
N VAL A 248 19.62 -7.93 -8.14
CA VAL A 248 20.88 -7.98 -7.38
C VAL A 248 20.68 -8.51 -5.94
N MET A 249 19.48 -8.38 -5.38
CA MET A 249 19.17 -8.86 -4.03
C MET A 249 19.23 -10.40 -3.90
N ILE A 250 19.21 -11.14 -5.01
CA ILE A 250 19.47 -12.59 -5.02
C ILE A 250 20.83 -12.90 -4.38
N PHE A 251 21.84 -12.04 -4.59
CA PHE A 251 23.16 -12.23 -4.00
C PHE A 251 23.18 -11.99 -2.49
N ALA A 252 22.35 -11.07 -1.98
CA ALA A 252 22.16 -10.91 -0.54
C ALA A 252 21.44 -12.13 0.06
N LEU A 253 20.43 -12.70 -0.60
CA LEU A 253 19.76 -13.92 -0.14
C LEU A 253 20.74 -15.12 -0.09
N TRP A 254 21.60 -15.26 -1.10
CA TRP A 254 22.70 -16.23 -1.06
C TRP A 254 23.70 -15.95 0.08
N GLY A 255 23.98 -14.66 0.34
CA GLY A 255 24.81 -14.22 1.45
C GLY A 255 24.27 -14.65 2.82
N ILE A 256 22.94 -14.64 3.01
CA ILE A 256 22.29 -15.14 4.22
C ILE A 256 22.60 -16.64 4.40
N TYR A 257 22.44 -17.45 3.34
CA TYR A 257 22.78 -18.87 3.39
C TYR A 257 24.25 -19.09 3.80
N LYS A 258 25.18 -18.31 3.24
CA LYS A 258 26.60 -18.39 3.64
C LYS A 258 26.85 -17.91 5.07
N ALA A 259 26.15 -16.88 5.54
CA ALA A 259 26.25 -16.40 6.92
C ALA A 259 25.93 -17.51 7.93
N PHE A 260 24.91 -18.32 7.66
CA PHE A 260 24.57 -19.49 8.49
C PHE A 260 25.66 -20.54 8.51
N ARG A 261 26.23 -20.86 7.34
CA ARG A 261 27.33 -21.83 7.24
C ARG A 261 28.59 -21.35 7.97
N ARG A 262 28.82 -20.03 8.00
CA ARG A 262 29.93 -19.39 8.73
C ARG A 262 29.64 -19.15 10.21
N LYS A 263 28.42 -19.40 10.67
CA LYS A 263 27.97 -19.10 12.05
C LYS A 263 28.23 -17.63 12.44
N GLU A 264 27.95 -16.72 11.52
CA GLU A 264 28.00 -15.28 11.78
C GLU A 264 27.04 -14.93 12.93
N GLU A 265 27.47 -14.05 13.83
CA GLU A 265 26.69 -13.67 15.02
C GLU A 265 25.35 -13.00 14.70
N TRP A 266 25.22 -12.38 13.53
CA TRP A 266 24.02 -11.68 13.08
C TRP A 266 23.12 -12.53 12.17
N ALA A 267 23.53 -13.75 11.79
CA ALA A 267 22.84 -14.54 10.77
C ALA A 267 21.37 -14.84 11.11
N TRP A 268 21.12 -15.34 12.34
CA TRP A 268 19.75 -15.63 12.81
C TRP A 268 18.89 -14.37 12.93
N ALA A 269 19.46 -13.30 13.50
CA ALA A 269 18.81 -12.00 13.60
C ALA A 269 18.32 -11.47 12.24
N VAL A 270 19.21 -11.47 11.23
CA VAL A 270 18.87 -11.01 9.88
C VAL A 270 17.86 -11.95 9.21
N LEU A 271 18.03 -13.28 9.30
CA LEU A 271 17.09 -14.21 8.69
C LEU A 271 15.68 -14.06 9.24
N VAL A 272 15.53 -14.06 10.57
CA VAL A 272 14.21 -13.99 11.21
C VAL A 272 13.52 -12.68 10.86
N TYR A 273 14.25 -11.56 10.91
CA TYR A 273 13.71 -10.27 10.49
C TYR A 273 13.26 -10.28 9.02
N ILE A 274 14.12 -10.74 8.09
CA ILE A 274 13.79 -10.75 6.66
C ILE A 274 12.64 -11.72 6.35
N ALA A 275 12.59 -12.89 6.99
CA ALA A 275 11.53 -13.87 6.80
C ALA A 275 10.18 -13.34 7.30
N LEU A 276 10.13 -12.75 8.51
CA LEU A 276 8.91 -12.17 9.06
C LEU A 276 8.46 -10.94 8.27
N ASN A 277 9.40 -10.06 7.87
CA ASN A 277 9.03 -8.91 7.06
C ASN A 277 8.51 -9.35 5.68
N PHE A 278 9.15 -10.32 5.05
CA PHE A 278 8.68 -10.89 3.79
C PHE A 278 7.29 -11.50 3.91
N TYR A 279 7.01 -12.21 5.00
CA TYR A 279 5.70 -12.76 5.32
C TYR A 279 4.64 -11.66 5.41
N VAL A 280 4.87 -10.64 6.25
CA VAL A 280 3.92 -9.54 6.43
C VAL A 280 3.69 -8.76 5.14
N ILE A 281 4.75 -8.45 4.38
CA ILE A 281 4.62 -7.77 3.07
C ILE A 281 3.79 -8.62 2.10
N SER A 282 3.98 -9.94 2.09
CA SER A 282 3.25 -10.86 1.21
C SER A 282 1.77 -11.00 1.58
N SER A 283 1.40 -10.68 2.81
CA SER A 283 0.03 -10.75 3.34
C SER A 283 -0.85 -9.54 3.04
N PHE A 284 -0.31 -8.44 2.50
CA PHE A 284 -1.13 -7.28 2.15
C PHE A 284 -1.91 -7.49 0.84
N SER A 285 -3.19 -7.10 0.82
CA SER A 285 -4.09 -7.21 -0.35
C SER A 285 -3.85 -6.12 -1.41
N SER A 286 -3.57 -4.86 -1.03
CA SER A 286 -3.27 -3.77 -1.99
C SER A 286 -1.80 -3.74 -2.35
N LEU A 287 -1.46 -4.45 -3.43
CA LEU A 287 -0.11 -4.38 -4.02
C LEU A 287 0.01 -3.27 -5.08
N LEU A 288 -1.00 -2.40 -5.20
CA LEU A 288 -1.12 -1.36 -6.24
C LEU A 288 -0.05 -0.26 -6.17
N SER A 289 0.81 -0.23 -5.15
CA SER A 289 1.97 0.70 -5.12
C SER A 289 3.16 0.23 -4.23
N TYR A 290 3.03 -0.86 -3.47
CA TYR A 290 3.90 -1.10 -2.30
C TYR A 290 5.03 -2.14 -2.47
N GLY A 291 4.96 -3.07 -3.43
CA GLY A 291 5.79 -4.29 -3.43
C GLY A 291 7.31 -4.11 -3.51
N TRP A 292 7.81 -3.05 -4.15
CA TRP A 292 9.24 -2.78 -4.29
C TRP A 292 9.80 -1.85 -3.19
N ARG A 293 9.00 -0.87 -2.74
CA ARG A 293 9.41 0.09 -1.70
C ARG A 293 9.35 -0.48 -0.30
N ALA A 294 8.48 -1.46 -0.06
CA ALA A 294 8.32 -2.07 1.26
C ALA A 294 9.53 -2.89 1.70
N PHE A 295 10.45 -3.28 0.80
CA PHE A 295 11.71 -3.94 1.18
C PHE A 295 12.84 -2.96 1.46
N LEU A 296 12.68 -1.67 1.12
CA LEU A 296 13.77 -0.70 1.11
C LEU A 296 14.43 -0.58 2.48
N GLN A 297 13.64 -0.48 3.54
CA GLN A 297 14.16 -0.40 4.91
C GLN A 297 14.86 -1.68 5.37
N SER A 298 14.53 -2.84 4.79
CA SER A 298 15.24 -4.10 5.06
C SER A 298 16.63 -4.16 4.45
N TYR A 299 16.94 -3.28 3.50
CA TYR A 299 18.28 -3.24 2.90
C TYR A 299 19.35 -2.90 3.93
N ALA A 300 19.00 -2.15 4.99
CA ALA A 300 19.89 -1.88 6.11
C ALA A 300 20.40 -3.16 6.80
N ALA A 301 19.60 -4.24 6.83
CA ALA A 301 20.03 -5.54 7.31
C ALA A 301 20.69 -6.39 6.22
N LEU A 302 20.18 -6.32 4.98
CA LEU A 302 20.68 -7.10 3.83
C LEU A 302 22.07 -6.66 3.33
N VAL A 303 22.57 -5.50 3.75
CA VAL A 303 23.96 -5.09 3.45
C VAL A 303 25.01 -6.05 4.03
N LEU A 304 24.76 -6.64 5.21
CA LEU A 304 25.66 -7.61 5.83
C LEU A 304 25.84 -8.87 4.98
N PRO A 305 24.77 -9.58 4.58
CA PRO A 305 24.91 -10.73 3.70
C PRO A 305 25.34 -10.33 2.27
N MET A 306 25.00 -9.14 1.77
CA MET A 306 25.60 -8.62 0.53
C MET A 306 27.11 -8.50 0.65
N GLY A 307 27.62 -8.00 1.79
CA GLY A 307 29.05 -7.94 2.08
C GLY A 307 29.75 -9.30 2.03
N ILE A 308 29.09 -10.37 2.50
CA ILE A 308 29.60 -11.75 2.37
C ILE A 308 29.75 -12.14 0.89
N PHE A 309 28.76 -11.81 0.06
CA PHE A 309 28.84 -12.06 -1.38
C PHE A 309 29.98 -11.29 -2.04
N ILE A 310 30.11 -10.00 -1.77
CA ILE A 310 31.18 -9.19 -2.34
C ILE A 310 32.55 -9.70 -1.87
N GLN A 311 32.72 -10.03 -0.59
CA GLN A 311 33.97 -10.60 -0.08
C GLN A 311 34.32 -11.91 -0.79
N TRP A 312 33.34 -12.80 -0.98
CA TRP A 312 33.52 -14.06 -1.70
C TRP A 312 33.84 -13.86 -3.19
N MET A 313 33.20 -12.87 -3.83
CA MET A 313 33.45 -12.51 -5.22
C MET A 313 34.89 -12.04 -5.40
N LEU A 314 35.36 -11.14 -4.52
CA LEU A 314 36.70 -10.57 -4.56
C LEU A 314 37.81 -11.58 -4.21
N SER A 315 37.46 -12.72 -3.59
CA SER A 315 38.42 -13.79 -3.32
C SER A 315 38.59 -14.77 -4.50
N ARG A 316 38.01 -14.49 -5.67
CA ARG A 316 38.11 -15.36 -6.87
C ARG A 316 39.29 -14.96 -7.76
N LYS A 317 39.59 -15.80 -8.77
CA LYS A 317 40.62 -15.49 -9.78
C LYS A 317 40.22 -14.21 -10.54
N PRO A 318 41.19 -13.39 -11.03
CA PRO A 318 40.91 -12.12 -11.69
C PRO A 318 39.86 -12.19 -12.82
N LEU A 319 39.90 -13.24 -13.64
CA LEU A 319 38.93 -13.44 -14.72
C LEU A 319 37.49 -13.63 -14.19
N ALA A 320 37.33 -14.36 -13.08
CA ALA A 320 36.02 -14.55 -12.44
C ALA A 320 35.54 -13.25 -11.77
N ILE A 321 36.44 -12.47 -11.17
CA ILE A 321 36.12 -11.13 -10.64
C ILE A 321 35.61 -10.24 -11.77
N ALA A 322 36.31 -10.20 -12.91
CA ALA A 322 35.90 -9.43 -14.08
C ALA A 322 34.51 -9.85 -14.57
N GLY A 323 34.25 -11.16 -14.67
CA GLY A 323 32.93 -11.68 -15.02
C GLY A 323 31.82 -11.22 -14.07
N TRP A 324 32.06 -11.24 -12.75
CA TRP A 324 31.09 -10.74 -11.77
C TRP A 324 30.91 -9.22 -11.83
N CYS A 325 31.97 -8.45 -12.04
CA CYS A 325 31.88 -7.01 -12.25
C CYS A 325 31.04 -6.67 -13.49
N ILE A 326 31.18 -7.43 -14.58
CA ILE A 326 30.34 -7.28 -15.78
C ILE A 326 28.88 -7.57 -15.46
N ILE A 327 28.59 -8.66 -14.73
CA ILE A 327 27.22 -8.98 -14.31
C ILE A 327 26.63 -7.84 -13.47
N LEU A 328 27.36 -7.36 -12.47
CA LEU A 328 26.91 -6.24 -11.63
C LEU A 328 26.70 -4.96 -12.45
N ALA A 329 27.58 -4.66 -13.40
CA ALA A 329 27.43 -3.51 -14.30
C ALA A 329 26.17 -3.63 -15.17
N ILE A 330 25.91 -4.80 -15.76
CA ILE A 330 24.69 -5.06 -16.54
C ILE A 330 23.44 -4.86 -15.67
N LEU A 331 23.42 -5.45 -14.47
CA LEU A 331 22.31 -5.28 -13.54
C LEU A 331 22.12 -3.81 -13.12
N GLY A 332 23.22 -3.06 -12.95
CA GLY A 332 23.20 -1.65 -12.63
C GLY A 332 22.61 -0.81 -13.75
N VAL A 333 23.04 -1.04 -15.00
CA VAL A 333 22.48 -0.39 -16.18
C VAL A 333 20.98 -0.68 -16.31
N ILE A 334 20.58 -1.94 -16.14
CA ILE A 334 19.16 -2.33 -16.17
C ILE A 334 18.37 -1.59 -15.08
N ASN A 335 18.87 -1.56 -13.84
CA ASN A 335 18.15 -0.95 -12.73
C ASN A 335 18.03 0.58 -12.89
N ILE A 336 19.12 1.26 -13.23
CA ILE A 336 19.13 2.71 -13.45
C ILE A 336 18.23 3.09 -14.64
N PHE A 337 18.28 2.32 -15.73
CA PHE A 337 17.40 2.56 -16.87
C PHE A 337 15.92 2.35 -16.51
N GLN A 338 15.60 1.29 -15.77
CA GLN A 338 14.23 1.07 -15.27
C GLN A 338 13.78 2.17 -14.30
N ALA A 339 14.66 2.66 -13.43
CA ALA A 339 14.38 3.79 -12.55
C ALA A 339 13.99 5.04 -13.35
N TRP A 340 14.70 5.32 -14.44
CA TRP A 340 14.33 6.36 -15.39
C TRP A 340 13.00 6.07 -16.09
N GLN A 341 12.75 4.83 -16.54
CA GLN A 341 11.49 4.44 -17.17
C GLN A 341 10.28 4.61 -16.24
N ILE A 342 10.46 4.35 -14.94
CA ILE A 342 9.43 4.59 -13.92
C ILE A 342 9.17 6.09 -13.77
N ASN A 343 10.23 6.90 -13.69
CA ASN A 343 10.10 8.36 -13.60
C ASN A 343 9.35 8.94 -14.80
N MET A 344 9.64 8.44 -16.01
CA MET A 344 8.96 8.84 -17.24
C MET A 344 7.57 8.21 -17.45
N GLY A 345 7.10 7.38 -16.50
CA GLY A 345 5.80 6.70 -16.60
C GLY A 345 5.71 5.62 -17.68
N ILE A 346 6.85 5.18 -18.25
CA ILE A 346 6.91 4.09 -19.24
C ILE A 346 6.63 2.76 -18.55
N ILE A 347 7.28 2.50 -17.42
CA ILE A 347 6.90 1.42 -16.50
C ILE A 347 5.76 1.95 -15.63
N ASP A 348 4.57 1.40 -15.82
CA ASP A 348 3.37 1.84 -15.13
C ASP A 348 3.45 1.59 -13.60
N GLY A 349 2.91 2.53 -12.83
CA GLY A 349 2.92 2.50 -11.37
C GLY A 349 2.12 1.35 -10.76
N SER A 350 1.13 0.79 -11.46
CA SER A 350 0.15 -0.12 -10.86
C SER A 350 -0.44 -1.19 -11.79
N ARG A 351 -0.29 -1.05 -13.11
CA ARG A 351 -0.98 -1.87 -14.14
C ARG A 351 -0.05 -2.75 -14.96
N MET A 352 1.21 -2.88 -14.56
CA MET A 352 2.22 -3.67 -15.26
C MET A 352 1.80 -5.14 -15.41
N THR A 353 2.05 -5.69 -16.60
CA THR A 353 1.94 -7.12 -16.93
C THR A 353 3.24 -7.60 -17.55
N MET A 354 3.45 -8.93 -17.64
CA MET A 354 4.62 -9.49 -18.33
C MET A 354 4.69 -9.06 -19.79
N LYS A 355 3.57 -9.12 -20.53
CA LYS A 355 3.50 -8.72 -21.94
C LYS A 355 3.91 -7.25 -22.11
N TYR A 356 3.39 -6.38 -21.26
CA TYR A 356 3.76 -4.96 -21.29
C TYR A 356 5.22 -4.75 -20.90
N TYR A 357 5.69 -5.37 -19.81
CA TYR A 357 7.09 -5.27 -19.35
C TYR A 357 8.08 -5.63 -20.45
N VAL A 358 7.89 -6.78 -21.12
CA VAL A 358 8.74 -7.21 -22.24
C VAL A 358 8.66 -6.22 -23.40
N SER A 359 7.48 -5.67 -23.69
CA SER A 359 7.31 -4.73 -24.80
C SER A 359 8.08 -3.41 -24.62
N VAL A 360 8.29 -2.99 -23.37
CA VAL A 360 8.97 -1.72 -23.01
C VAL A 360 10.37 -1.93 -22.44
N PHE A 361 10.83 -3.16 -22.24
CA PHE A 361 12.11 -3.45 -21.60
C PHE A 361 13.27 -2.74 -22.30
N MET A 362 14.02 -1.92 -21.56
CA MET A 362 15.16 -1.13 -22.08
C MET A 362 14.81 -0.20 -23.26
N LYS A 363 13.54 0.24 -23.40
CA LYS A 363 13.10 1.21 -24.42
C LYS A 363 12.80 2.58 -23.85
N LYS A 364 13.12 3.63 -24.62
CA LYS A 364 12.84 5.03 -24.26
C LYS A 364 11.39 5.46 -24.48
N HIS A 365 10.67 4.77 -25.36
CA HIS A 365 9.26 5.04 -25.64
C HIS A 365 8.50 3.72 -25.72
N PRO A 366 7.27 3.65 -25.17
CA PRO A 366 6.42 2.48 -25.35
C PRO A 366 6.05 2.35 -26.84
N PRO A 367 6.08 1.13 -27.40
CA PRO A 367 5.61 0.89 -28.77
C PRO A 367 4.15 1.35 -28.95
N GLU A 368 3.79 1.67 -30.18
CA GLU A 368 2.41 1.98 -30.53
C GLU A 368 1.48 0.85 -30.09
N ASN A 369 0.34 1.20 -29.50
CA ASN A 369 -0.65 0.26 -28.94
C ASN A 369 -0.15 -0.63 -27.77
N ALA A 370 1.08 -0.50 -27.27
CA ALA A 370 1.57 -1.34 -26.18
C ALA A 370 0.73 -1.21 -24.90
N LYS A 371 0.13 -0.04 -24.65
CA LYS A 371 -0.72 0.22 -23.49
C LYS A 371 -1.91 -0.75 -23.37
N LYS A 372 -2.34 -1.42 -24.45
CA LYS A 372 -3.38 -2.48 -24.39
C LYS A 372 -2.96 -3.69 -23.56
N TYR A 373 -1.66 -3.90 -23.38
CA TYR A 373 -1.13 -4.99 -22.56
C TYR A 373 -1.11 -4.65 -21.06
N LEU A 374 -1.35 -3.40 -20.67
CA LEU A 374 -1.53 -3.05 -19.26
C LEU A 374 -2.82 -3.65 -18.73
N LEU A 375 -2.88 -3.89 -17.42
CA LEU A 375 -4.16 -4.18 -16.75
C LEU A 375 -5.14 -3.03 -17.00
N VAL A 376 -6.44 -3.31 -16.91
CA VAL A 376 -7.46 -2.26 -17.00
C VAL A 376 -7.24 -1.19 -15.93
N GLN A 377 -7.51 0.08 -16.28
CA GLN A 377 -7.43 1.18 -15.33
C GLN A 377 -8.61 1.10 -14.38
N ARG A 378 -8.33 0.92 -13.09
CA ARG A 378 -9.35 0.99 -12.04
C ARG A 378 -9.29 2.35 -11.36
N SER A 379 -10.45 2.86 -10.96
CA SER A 379 -10.49 4.16 -10.29
C SER A 379 -9.93 4.05 -8.87
N VAL A 380 -9.10 5.03 -8.51
CA VAL A 380 -8.60 5.21 -7.13
C VAL A 380 -9.62 5.96 -6.27
N THR A 381 -10.54 6.70 -6.90
CA THR A 381 -11.54 7.55 -6.22
C THR A 381 -12.87 6.82 -5.97
N GLY A 382 -13.00 5.59 -6.46
CA GLY A 382 -14.21 4.77 -6.35
C GLY A 382 -15.30 5.09 -7.37
N ARG A 383 -15.16 6.20 -8.13
CA ARG A 383 -16.04 6.53 -9.25
C ARG A 383 -15.46 5.98 -10.54
N GLU A 384 -16.18 5.03 -11.12
CA GLU A 384 -15.85 4.38 -12.38
C GLU A 384 -17.02 4.64 -13.34
N ASP A 385 -16.71 5.07 -14.55
CA ASP A 385 -17.69 5.33 -15.61
C ASP A 385 -17.24 4.52 -16.83
N LEU A 386 -18.16 3.73 -17.40
CA LEU A 386 -17.87 2.97 -18.61
C LEU A 386 -18.00 3.91 -19.81
N GLU A 387 -16.88 4.47 -20.27
CA GLU A 387 -16.85 5.47 -21.35
C GLU A 387 -17.19 4.89 -22.75
N LYS A 388 -16.78 3.66 -23.04
CA LYS A 388 -16.96 3.00 -24.33
C LYS A 388 -17.42 1.56 -24.16
N THR A 389 -18.49 1.18 -24.85
CA THR A 389 -19.09 -0.16 -24.80
C THR A 389 -18.67 -1.06 -25.97
N ASP A 390 -18.15 -0.50 -27.07
CA ASP A 390 -17.90 -1.25 -28.33
C ASP A 390 -16.89 -2.40 -28.20
N ASN A 391 -16.01 -2.34 -27.19
CA ASN A 391 -15.01 -3.38 -26.93
C ASN A 391 -15.52 -4.45 -25.95
N TYR A 392 -16.81 -4.49 -25.67
CA TYR A 392 -17.41 -5.39 -24.70
C TYR A 392 -18.58 -6.15 -25.31
N PHE A 393 -18.66 -7.44 -25.00
CA PHE A 393 -19.87 -8.21 -25.18
C PHE A 393 -20.82 -7.85 -24.03
N ASN A 394 -22.01 -7.38 -24.35
CA ASN A 394 -22.98 -6.94 -23.36
C ASN A 394 -24.24 -7.83 -23.36
N HIS A 395 -24.75 -8.13 -22.16
CA HIS A 395 -26.01 -8.84 -22.00
C HIS A 395 -26.73 -8.41 -20.71
N VAL A 396 -28.05 -8.58 -20.68
CA VAL A 396 -28.86 -8.35 -19.48
C VAL A 396 -28.81 -9.61 -18.62
N LEU A 397 -28.26 -9.49 -17.41
CA LEU A 397 -28.16 -10.59 -16.46
C LEU A 397 -29.45 -10.76 -15.66
N LYS A 398 -30.01 -9.65 -15.17
CA LYS A 398 -31.25 -9.63 -14.39
C LYS A 398 -32.09 -8.41 -14.77
N PHE A 399 -33.40 -8.60 -14.78
CA PHE A 399 -34.39 -7.56 -14.99
C PHE A 399 -35.52 -7.74 -13.98
N TYR A 400 -35.97 -6.65 -13.37
CA TYR A 400 -37.04 -6.65 -12.38
C TYR A 400 -37.96 -5.45 -12.61
N ASP A 401 -39.13 -5.75 -13.17
CA ASP A 401 -40.22 -4.85 -13.55
C ASP A 401 -41.36 -4.81 -12.52
N PHE A 402 -41.22 -5.54 -11.40
CA PHE A 402 -42.21 -5.65 -10.33
C PHE A 402 -43.59 -6.20 -10.74
N GLU A 403 -43.75 -6.73 -11.96
CA GLU A 403 -45.02 -7.28 -12.45
C GLU A 403 -45.42 -8.57 -11.73
N THR A 404 -44.44 -9.29 -11.19
CA THR A 404 -44.64 -10.44 -10.30
C THR A 404 -44.45 -9.99 -8.86
N PRO A 405 -45.53 -9.81 -8.08
CA PRO A 405 -45.45 -9.23 -6.75
C PRO A 405 -44.66 -10.14 -5.80
N ASN A 406 -43.59 -9.60 -5.24
CA ASN A 406 -42.91 -10.27 -4.12
C ASN A 406 -43.81 -10.16 -2.88
N HIS A 407 -44.13 -11.29 -2.25
CA HIS A 407 -44.99 -11.33 -1.06
C HIS A 407 -44.53 -10.38 0.05
N ASN A 408 -43.22 -10.17 0.19
CA ASN A 408 -42.64 -9.30 1.21
C ASN A 408 -42.73 -7.80 0.85
N LEU A 409 -43.06 -7.46 -0.40
CA LEU A 409 -43.14 -6.08 -0.90
C LEU A 409 -44.57 -5.64 -1.20
N LYS A 410 -45.56 -6.50 -0.99
CA LYS A 410 -46.93 -6.29 -1.49
C LYS A 410 -47.58 -4.99 -1.00
N SER A 411 -47.24 -4.53 0.21
CA SER A 411 -47.72 -3.26 0.79
C SER A 411 -47.09 -2.01 0.17
N HIS A 412 -46.03 -2.18 -0.63
CA HIS A 412 -45.22 -1.11 -1.20
C HIS A 412 -45.21 -1.13 -2.73
N ILE A 413 -45.95 -2.05 -3.34
CA ILE A 413 -46.20 -2.04 -4.77
C ILE A 413 -47.29 -1.01 -5.07
N ASP A 414 -46.97 -0.04 -5.93
CA ASP A 414 -47.90 0.96 -6.42
C ASP A 414 -48.38 0.58 -7.83
N SER A 415 -49.66 0.82 -8.11
CA SER A 415 -50.28 0.52 -9.42
C SER A 415 -50.86 1.75 -10.12
N ILE A 416 -50.68 2.93 -9.53
CA ILE A 416 -51.16 4.22 -10.04
C ILE A 416 -50.04 4.92 -10.80
N VAL A 417 -48.81 4.86 -10.27
CA VAL A 417 -47.64 5.52 -10.85
C VAL A 417 -46.63 4.44 -11.29
N SER A 418 -46.87 3.75 -12.40
CA SER A 418 -45.91 2.82 -13.03
C SER A 418 -45.22 3.45 -14.24
N PHE A 419 -44.03 2.95 -14.61
CA PHE A 419 -43.36 3.34 -15.86
C PHE A 419 -43.66 2.34 -16.95
N SER A 420 -43.37 1.06 -16.69
CA SER A 420 -43.71 -0.05 -17.57
C SER A 420 -44.67 -1.00 -16.85
N GLY A 421 -45.52 -1.71 -17.59
CA GLY A 421 -46.50 -2.60 -16.98
C GLY A 421 -47.51 -1.88 -16.06
N LYS A 422 -47.95 -2.59 -15.02
CA LYS A 422 -48.98 -2.15 -14.07
C LYS A 422 -48.44 -1.79 -12.70
N TYR A 423 -47.22 -2.19 -12.36
CA TYR A 423 -46.73 -2.14 -10.98
C TYR A 423 -45.35 -1.51 -10.90
N CYS A 424 -45.08 -0.79 -9.81
CA CYS A 424 -43.72 -0.34 -9.46
C CYS A 424 -43.50 -0.45 -7.95
N LEU A 425 -42.26 -0.28 -7.48
CA LEU A 425 -41.95 -0.26 -6.06
C LEU A 425 -41.84 1.15 -5.51
N ARG A 426 -42.61 1.46 -4.47
CA ARG A 426 -42.48 2.69 -3.67
C ARG A 426 -41.50 2.49 -2.52
N LEU A 427 -40.41 3.25 -2.52
CA LEU A 427 -39.48 3.36 -1.40
C LEU A 427 -39.81 4.58 -0.55
N ASP A 428 -39.75 4.44 0.78
CA ASP A 428 -39.93 5.52 1.75
C ASP A 428 -39.28 5.17 3.10
N SER A 429 -39.64 5.85 4.18
CA SER A 429 -39.14 5.58 5.53
C SER A 429 -39.38 4.17 6.07
N THR A 430 -40.31 3.40 5.49
CA THR A 430 -40.64 2.04 5.93
C THR A 430 -39.91 0.96 5.11
N ILE A 431 -39.60 1.25 3.85
CA ILE A 431 -38.75 0.42 3.01
C ILE A 431 -37.73 1.29 2.26
N GLU A 432 -36.49 1.25 2.74
CA GLU A 432 -35.41 2.08 2.20
C GLU A 432 -34.65 1.41 1.04
N TYR A 433 -34.89 0.12 0.78
CA TYR A 433 -34.11 -0.67 -0.17
C TYR A 433 -34.99 -1.43 -1.16
N THR A 434 -34.56 -1.50 -2.42
CA THR A 434 -35.06 -2.53 -3.34
C THR A 434 -34.52 -3.90 -2.90
N PRO A 435 -35.12 -5.02 -3.34
CA PRO A 435 -34.47 -6.31 -3.27
C PRO A 435 -33.06 -6.26 -3.85
N GLY A 436 -32.13 -6.90 -3.15
CA GLY A 436 -30.78 -7.09 -3.63
C GLY A 436 -30.76 -8.10 -4.76
N LEU A 437 -30.32 -7.68 -5.93
CA LEU A 437 -30.07 -8.58 -7.05
C LEU A 437 -28.68 -9.16 -6.89
N GLU A 438 -28.62 -10.40 -6.40
CA GLU A 438 -27.37 -11.11 -6.07
C GLU A 438 -27.00 -12.14 -7.15
N CYS A 439 -25.72 -12.29 -7.46
CA CYS A 439 -25.18 -13.33 -8.36
C CYS A 439 -23.74 -13.65 -7.96
N SER A 440 -23.22 -14.81 -8.33
CA SER A 440 -21.79 -15.09 -8.21
C SER A 440 -21.05 -14.51 -9.42
N TYR A 441 -19.78 -14.14 -9.26
CA TYR A 441 -18.99 -13.65 -10.40
C TYR A 441 -18.85 -14.70 -11.51
N GLY A 442 -18.81 -15.99 -11.16
CA GLY A 442 -18.81 -17.09 -12.12
C GLY A 442 -20.06 -17.13 -13.01
N ASP A 443 -21.20 -16.62 -12.54
CA ASP A 443 -22.42 -16.48 -13.35
C ASP A 443 -22.34 -15.31 -14.35
N ILE A 444 -21.41 -14.38 -14.13
CA ILE A 444 -21.26 -13.13 -14.87
C ILE A 444 -20.18 -13.26 -15.94
N SER A 445 -19.00 -13.78 -15.55
CA SER A 445 -17.82 -13.82 -16.42
C SER A 445 -16.77 -14.80 -15.90
N ASN A 446 -16.03 -15.41 -16.83
CA ASN A 446 -14.79 -16.11 -16.56
C ASN A 446 -13.54 -15.22 -16.73
N GLY A 447 -13.74 -13.95 -17.07
CA GLY A 447 -12.67 -12.97 -17.31
C GLY A 447 -11.99 -12.49 -16.03
N LYS A 448 -10.88 -11.75 -16.17
CA LYS A 448 -10.17 -11.12 -15.02
C LYS A 448 -10.90 -9.90 -14.44
N TYR A 449 -11.86 -9.36 -15.19
CA TYR A 449 -12.75 -8.29 -14.77
C TYR A 449 -13.96 -8.24 -15.71
N ALA A 450 -15.03 -7.64 -15.23
CA ALA A 450 -16.20 -7.26 -16.02
C ALA A 450 -16.70 -5.90 -15.52
N TRP A 451 -17.49 -5.22 -16.33
CA TRP A 451 -18.28 -4.09 -15.87
C TRP A 451 -19.72 -4.52 -15.62
N ILE A 452 -20.31 -3.91 -14.61
CA ILE A 452 -21.68 -4.16 -14.18
C ILE A 452 -22.37 -2.81 -14.13
N ARG A 453 -23.45 -2.67 -14.89
CA ARG A 453 -24.32 -1.49 -14.86
C ARG A 453 -25.62 -1.88 -14.19
N ILE A 454 -25.91 -1.27 -13.05
CA ILE A 454 -27.28 -1.24 -12.55
C ILE A 454 -27.97 0.01 -13.12
N SER A 455 -29.14 -0.15 -13.71
CA SER A 455 -29.97 0.96 -14.17
C SER A 455 -31.42 0.78 -13.70
N ALA A 456 -32.15 1.89 -13.61
CA ALA A 456 -33.55 1.88 -13.21
C ALA A 456 -34.27 3.15 -13.70
N ARG A 457 -35.60 3.09 -13.69
CA ARG A 457 -36.50 4.23 -13.79
C ARG A 457 -36.85 4.69 -12.39
N VAL A 458 -36.68 5.99 -12.12
CA VAL A 458 -36.94 6.58 -10.80
C VAL A 458 -37.86 7.79 -10.90
N TYR A 459 -38.87 7.84 -10.05
CA TYR A 459 -39.82 8.93 -9.93
C TYR A 459 -39.73 9.50 -8.51
N PRO A 460 -38.93 10.55 -8.28
CA PRO A 460 -38.93 11.25 -7.01
C PRO A 460 -40.14 12.18 -6.92
N THR A 461 -40.86 12.15 -5.80
CA THR A 461 -42.04 13.01 -5.57
C THR A 461 -41.70 14.47 -5.26
N GLN A 462 -40.43 14.76 -5.00
CA GLN A 462 -39.92 16.08 -4.68
C GLN A 462 -38.46 16.22 -5.10
N GLN A 463 -37.95 17.46 -5.11
CA GLN A 463 -36.53 17.70 -5.32
C GLN A 463 -35.75 17.07 -4.15
N LEU A 464 -34.73 16.28 -4.48
CA LEU A 464 -33.85 15.65 -3.51
C LEU A 464 -32.48 16.33 -3.50
N GLU A 465 -31.93 16.53 -2.31
CA GLU A 465 -30.56 17.04 -2.11
C GLU A 465 -29.70 15.94 -1.48
N ASP A 466 -29.13 16.16 -0.29
CA ASP A 466 -28.46 15.14 0.51
C ASP A 466 -29.09 15.06 1.91
N PRO A 467 -29.44 13.86 2.41
CA PRO A 467 -29.25 12.53 1.81
C PRO A 467 -30.20 12.23 0.63
N SER A 468 -29.69 11.52 -0.39
CA SER A 468 -30.42 11.17 -1.63
C SER A 468 -30.65 9.66 -1.80
N VAL A 469 -31.33 9.29 -2.89
CA VAL A 469 -31.37 7.91 -3.40
C VAL A 469 -30.07 7.58 -4.12
N SER A 470 -29.59 6.35 -3.98
CA SER A 470 -28.36 5.88 -4.62
C SER A 470 -28.50 4.50 -5.21
N LEU A 471 -27.93 4.30 -6.39
CA LEU A 471 -27.72 3.00 -6.99
C LEU A 471 -26.41 2.45 -6.43
N VAL A 472 -26.44 1.24 -5.89
CA VAL A 472 -25.36 0.65 -5.12
C VAL A 472 -24.97 -0.69 -5.75
N THR A 473 -23.66 -0.92 -5.88
CA THR A 473 -23.11 -2.23 -6.25
C THR A 473 -21.94 -2.55 -5.33
N HIS A 474 -21.89 -3.77 -4.79
CA HIS A 474 -20.75 -4.23 -3.99
C HIS A 474 -20.36 -5.69 -4.28
N ALA A 475 -19.07 -5.97 -4.07
CA ALA A 475 -18.52 -7.32 -4.11
C ALA A 475 -18.32 -7.87 -2.70
N ILE A 476 -18.69 -9.13 -2.52
CA ILE A 476 -18.78 -9.84 -1.23
C ILE A 476 -17.91 -11.10 -1.30
N ARG A 477 -17.04 -11.29 -0.31
CA ARG A 477 -16.28 -12.52 -0.11
C ARG A 477 -16.37 -12.90 1.36
N ASN A 478 -16.69 -14.15 1.67
CA ASN A 478 -16.85 -14.64 3.05
C ASN A 478 -17.81 -13.76 3.88
N ASN A 479 -18.95 -13.37 3.29
CA ASN A 479 -19.93 -12.45 3.88
C ASN A 479 -19.40 -11.05 4.25
N GLN A 480 -18.23 -10.65 3.75
CA GLN A 480 -17.68 -9.31 3.93
C GLN A 480 -17.60 -8.56 2.61
N THR A 481 -18.05 -7.31 2.61
CA THR A 481 -17.89 -6.42 1.47
C THR A 481 -16.43 -5.99 1.34
N TYR A 482 -15.82 -6.26 0.18
CA TYR A 482 -14.42 -5.90 -0.09
C TYR A 482 -14.25 -4.96 -1.30
N LYS A 483 -15.34 -4.56 -1.96
CA LYS A 483 -15.43 -3.34 -2.78
C LYS A 483 -16.87 -2.84 -2.77
N TYR A 484 -17.05 -1.54 -2.60
CA TYR A 484 -18.36 -0.86 -2.58
C TYR A 484 -18.28 0.37 -3.48
N SER A 485 -19.27 0.56 -4.34
CA SER A 485 -19.48 1.83 -5.04
C SER A 485 -20.95 2.16 -5.09
N ALA A 486 -21.24 3.46 -5.13
CA ALA A 486 -22.59 3.96 -5.24
C ALA A 486 -22.61 5.28 -5.99
N ARG A 487 -23.69 5.50 -6.75
CA ARG A 487 -23.97 6.77 -7.42
C ARG A 487 -25.31 7.31 -6.97
N LYS A 488 -25.32 8.59 -6.58
CA LYS A 488 -26.54 9.30 -6.20
C LYS A 488 -27.32 9.67 -7.46
N ILE A 489 -28.65 9.67 -7.39
CA ILE A 489 -29.48 10.15 -8.50
C ILE A 489 -29.41 11.67 -8.66
N THR A 490 -28.91 12.39 -7.66
CA THR A 490 -28.63 13.84 -7.70
C THR A 490 -27.31 14.18 -8.39
N ASP A 491 -26.60 13.19 -8.92
CA ASP A 491 -25.44 13.45 -9.77
C ASP A 491 -25.83 14.29 -10.98
N THR A 492 -25.04 15.31 -11.30
CA THR A 492 -25.39 16.32 -12.31
C THR A 492 -25.62 15.71 -13.69
N ILE A 493 -25.06 14.54 -13.98
CA ILE A 493 -25.23 13.84 -15.26
C ILE A 493 -26.69 13.44 -15.54
N PHE A 494 -27.51 13.24 -14.51
CA PHE A 494 -28.88 12.74 -14.69
C PHE A 494 -29.92 13.84 -14.87
N HIS A 495 -29.63 15.07 -14.40
CA HIS A 495 -30.59 16.19 -14.42
C HIS A 495 -32.00 15.80 -13.92
N VAL A 496 -32.07 14.98 -12.86
CA VAL A 496 -33.32 14.42 -12.33
C VAL A 496 -34.31 15.53 -12.01
N GLN A 497 -35.54 15.41 -12.53
CA GLN A 497 -36.65 16.29 -12.18
C GLN A 497 -37.66 15.55 -11.30
N PRO A 498 -38.27 16.25 -10.34
CA PRO A 498 -39.34 15.69 -9.52
C PRO A 498 -40.61 15.50 -10.34
N ASN A 499 -41.46 14.59 -9.88
CA ASN A 499 -42.77 14.28 -10.46
C ASN A 499 -42.74 13.80 -11.92
N GLN A 500 -41.62 13.22 -12.36
CA GLN A 500 -41.51 12.52 -13.64
C GLN A 500 -40.56 11.33 -13.54
N TRP A 501 -40.66 10.41 -14.51
CA TRP A 501 -39.75 9.27 -14.62
C TRP A 501 -38.40 9.68 -15.19
N ASN A 502 -37.34 9.39 -14.45
CA ASN A 502 -35.96 9.67 -14.83
C ASN A 502 -35.20 8.36 -15.03
N TYR A 503 -34.29 8.33 -16.00
CA TYR A 503 -33.38 7.19 -16.19
C TYR A 503 -32.08 7.44 -15.46
N VAL A 504 -31.69 6.51 -14.59
CA VAL A 504 -30.46 6.59 -13.80
C VAL A 504 -29.70 5.28 -13.91
N TRP A 505 -28.37 5.36 -13.87
CA TRP A 505 -27.51 4.19 -13.93
C TRP A 505 -26.26 4.35 -13.09
N HIS A 506 -25.64 3.23 -12.70
CA HIS A 506 -24.37 3.22 -12.02
C HIS A 506 -23.49 2.12 -12.59
N ASP A 507 -22.31 2.52 -13.08
CA ASP A 507 -21.28 1.61 -13.55
C ASP A 507 -20.35 1.20 -12.42
N TYR A 508 -20.03 -0.09 -12.41
CA TYR A 508 -19.18 -0.74 -11.43
C TYR A 508 -18.21 -1.67 -12.14
N MET A 509 -16.91 -1.41 -12.06
CA MET A 509 -15.92 -2.40 -12.50
C MET A 509 -15.68 -3.40 -11.38
N THR A 510 -15.59 -4.69 -11.70
CA THR A 510 -15.27 -5.68 -10.66
C THR A 510 -13.87 -5.48 -10.04
N PRO A 511 -13.71 -5.77 -8.73
CA PRO A 511 -12.43 -5.61 -8.03
C PRO A 511 -11.34 -6.56 -8.53
N GLU A 512 -10.10 -6.31 -8.10
CA GLU A 512 -8.98 -7.23 -8.30
C GLU A 512 -8.29 -7.49 -6.95
N PRO A 513 -8.11 -8.75 -6.52
CA PRO A 513 -8.52 -9.99 -7.20
C PRO A 513 -10.02 -10.27 -7.05
N ILE A 514 -10.62 -10.88 -8.08
CA ILE A 514 -11.98 -11.45 -8.05
C ILE A 514 -11.91 -12.94 -8.40
N SER A 515 -12.71 -13.74 -7.70
CA SER A 515 -12.85 -15.18 -7.86
C SER A 515 -14.26 -15.52 -8.32
N ALA A 516 -14.46 -16.69 -8.93
CA ALA A 516 -15.78 -17.11 -9.41
C ALA A 516 -16.83 -17.22 -8.29
N GLU A 517 -16.40 -17.55 -7.06
CA GLU A 517 -17.28 -17.66 -5.90
C GLU A 517 -17.62 -16.31 -5.25
N ASP A 518 -16.99 -15.22 -5.67
CA ASP A 518 -17.27 -13.90 -5.09
C ASP A 518 -18.68 -13.46 -5.47
N GLY A 519 -19.45 -13.05 -4.47
CA GLY A 519 -20.81 -12.54 -4.67
C GLY A 519 -20.78 -11.09 -5.17
N ILE A 520 -21.63 -10.77 -6.14
CA ILE A 520 -21.96 -9.41 -6.54
C ILE A 520 -23.42 -9.15 -6.18
N LYS A 521 -23.66 -8.03 -5.51
CA LYS A 521 -25.00 -7.59 -5.14
C LYS A 521 -25.21 -6.13 -5.53
N SER A 522 -26.32 -5.88 -6.20
CA SER A 522 -26.72 -4.53 -6.61
C SER A 522 -28.15 -4.22 -6.16
N TYR A 523 -28.38 -2.99 -5.73
CA TYR A 523 -29.68 -2.52 -5.23
C TYR A 523 -29.77 -0.98 -5.24
N ILE A 524 -30.97 -0.45 -5.02
CA ILE A 524 -31.21 0.98 -4.84
C ILE A 524 -31.50 1.25 -3.36
N TRP A 525 -30.88 2.30 -2.83
CA TRP A 525 -30.99 2.72 -1.44
C TRP A 525 -31.53 4.15 -1.34
N ASN A 526 -32.71 4.30 -0.77
CA ASN A 526 -33.33 5.59 -0.47
C ASN A 526 -32.95 6.08 0.94
N ARG A 527 -31.86 6.85 1.04
CA ARG A 527 -31.47 7.50 2.31
C ARG A 527 -32.28 8.74 2.64
N SER A 528 -32.97 9.30 1.65
CA SER A 528 -33.77 10.52 1.82
C SER A 528 -35.02 10.26 2.65
N LYS A 529 -35.50 9.00 2.64
CA LYS A 529 -36.75 8.54 3.27
C LYS A 529 -38.03 9.18 2.72
N TYR A 530 -37.91 10.14 1.81
CA TYR A 530 -39.04 10.66 1.04
C TYR A 530 -39.54 9.63 0.04
N PRO A 531 -40.84 9.63 -0.32
CA PRO A 531 -41.38 8.71 -1.29
C PRO A 531 -40.71 8.82 -2.67
N VAL A 532 -40.17 7.71 -3.15
CA VAL A 532 -39.60 7.57 -4.50
C VAL A 532 -40.09 6.27 -5.10
N PHE A 533 -40.64 6.32 -6.31
CA PHE A 533 -41.06 5.13 -7.04
C PHE A 533 -39.93 4.65 -7.95
N ILE A 534 -39.77 3.34 -8.02
CA ILE A 534 -38.70 2.64 -8.72
C ILE A 534 -39.33 1.60 -9.64
N ASP A 535 -38.88 1.57 -10.89
CA ASP A 535 -39.34 0.63 -11.89
C ASP A 535 -38.20 0.20 -12.83
N ASP A 536 -38.39 -0.87 -13.58
CA ASP A 536 -37.46 -1.41 -14.59
C ASP A 536 -36.00 -1.53 -14.10
N ILE A 537 -35.76 -2.19 -12.97
CA ILE A 537 -34.39 -2.39 -12.49
C ILE A 537 -33.69 -3.40 -13.40
N ARG A 538 -32.57 -3.00 -13.99
CA ARG A 538 -31.78 -3.83 -14.89
C ARG A 538 -30.34 -3.95 -14.41
N ILE A 539 -29.79 -5.15 -14.50
CA ILE A 539 -28.35 -5.41 -14.38
C ILE A 539 -27.83 -5.85 -15.74
N GLU A 540 -26.97 -5.02 -16.30
CA GLU A 540 -26.25 -5.29 -17.55
C GLU A 540 -24.80 -5.61 -17.23
N VAL A 541 -24.27 -6.62 -17.89
CA VAL A 541 -22.88 -7.05 -17.78
C VAL A 541 -22.17 -6.70 -19.07
N PHE A 542 -20.97 -6.13 -18.98
CA PHE A 542 -20.10 -5.86 -20.12
C PHE A 542 -18.78 -6.61 -19.92
N GLU A 543 -18.60 -7.69 -20.69
CA GLU A 543 -17.41 -8.53 -20.68
C GLU A 543 -16.44 -8.09 -21.78
N PRO A 544 -15.14 -7.89 -21.49
CA PRO A 544 -14.18 -7.49 -22.52
C PRO A 544 -14.12 -8.52 -23.65
N ILE A 545 -14.24 -8.05 -24.90
CA ILE A 545 -13.98 -8.86 -26.09
C ILE A 545 -12.46 -9.10 -26.14
N LEU A 546 -12.04 -10.36 -25.99
CA LEU A 546 -10.61 -10.74 -25.89
C LEU A 546 -9.83 -10.60 -27.19
#